data_AF-A0A951ZLA6-F1
#
_entry.id   AF-A0A951ZLA6-F1
#
_cell.length_a   1.000
_cell.length_b   1.000
_cell.length_c   1.000
_cell.angle_alpha   90.00
_cell.angle_beta   90.00
_cell.angle_gamma   90.00
#
_symmetry.space_group_name_H-M   'P 1'
#
loop_
_entity.id
_entity.type
_entity.pdbx_description
1 polymer ?
#
loop_
_entity_poly.entity_id
_entity_poly.type
_entity_poly.pdbx_seq_one_letter_code
_entity_poly.pdbx_strand_id
1 'polypeptide(L)'
;DMMSEKEREAAINKEIALIEQENNEGGKYTVSVRPFYSGNEYYYFVYQDFPDVRLVGTPPNSIGKFGGDTDNWEWPRHTGDFALFRVYTDKDGNPAEYSPNNIPMKPKYHLTTSLKGFEENDFAMILGYPGRTNRWMPSGGIDQNVNYAYPAWVEASRTAMDAMEKHMSQNQQVKLDYASSYAGIANYWKNRQGMIDALKLHKTSDSKRAEEMKFQKWASKKKNRKYANVMNVINDYYSKTNEIARHNNYLMIMLRNRLAIAPAVLGNALTFYADQNDAKKAEILPTIKEEIASRYDGFYLPLEKEVLAAELALYSQKAKDIAPEIARIAKEHGNSKEAWLKYIDDALTNSIFVSQEKVERFLENPDKEVIINDPIFALSSDILTRYRYKSEDEKQWDEDFQKAYRMMIQGMREQNPDKKY
;
A
#
# COMPACT_ATOMS: atom_id res chain seq x y z
N ASP A 1 -10.19 -3.95 -30.33
CA ASP A 1 -11.38 -4.55 -29.69
C ASP A 1 -11.35 -6.07 -29.51
N MET A 2 -10.49 -6.82 -30.22
CA MET A 2 -10.39 -8.29 -30.07
C MET A 2 -9.29 -8.76 -29.09
N MET A 3 -8.50 -7.84 -28.54
CA MET A 3 -7.44 -8.16 -27.56
C MET A 3 -8.05 -8.49 -26.20
N SER A 4 -7.44 -9.44 -25.49
CA SER A 4 -7.57 -9.59 -24.03
C SER A 4 -7.07 -8.33 -23.31
N GLU A 5 -7.44 -8.15 -22.04
CA GLU A 5 -6.95 -7.01 -21.25
C GLU A 5 -5.42 -7.03 -21.11
N LYS A 6 -4.84 -8.22 -20.96
CA LYS A 6 -3.39 -8.41 -20.91
C LYS A 6 -2.69 -8.03 -22.22
N GLU A 7 -3.20 -8.47 -23.37
CA GLU A 7 -2.65 -8.09 -24.67
C GLU A 7 -2.79 -6.59 -24.92
N ARG A 8 -3.91 -6.01 -24.52
CA ARG A 8 -4.14 -4.57 -24.62
C ARG A 8 -3.16 -3.79 -23.76
N GLU A 9 -2.94 -4.19 -22.52
CA GLU A 9 -1.97 -3.57 -21.61
C GLU A 9 -0.55 -3.66 -22.18
N ALA A 10 -0.15 -4.82 -22.71
CA ALA A 10 1.14 -5.00 -23.36
C ALA A 10 1.31 -4.06 -24.57
N ALA A 11 0.29 -3.93 -25.42
CA ALA A 11 0.32 -3.03 -26.57
C ALA A 11 0.42 -1.55 -26.13
N ILE A 12 -0.31 -1.16 -25.09
CA ILE A 12 -0.27 0.19 -24.53
C ILE A 12 1.08 0.50 -23.93
N ASN A 13 1.67 -0.41 -23.15
CA ASN A 13 2.98 -0.20 -22.53
C ASN A 13 4.08 -0.04 -23.59
N LYS A 14 3.98 -0.77 -24.70
CA LYS A 14 4.88 -0.58 -25.84
C LYS A 14 4.73 0.83 -26.44
N GLU A 15 3.51 1.31 -26.61
CA GLU A 15 3.26 2.65 -27.16
C GLU A 15 3.69 3.77 -26.20
N ILE A 16 3.45 3.57 -24.90
CA ILE A 16 3.92 4.49 -23.84
C ILE A 16 5.44 4.66 -23.93
N ALA A 17 6.18 3.55 -24.03
CA ALA A 17 7.65 3.61 -24.10
C ALA A 17 8.14 4.37 -25.34
N LEU A 18 7.46 4.23 -26.48
CA LEU A 18 7.77 5.00 -27.69
C LEU A 18 7.51 6.49 -27.49
N ILE A 19 6.33 6.85 -26.98
CA ILE A 19 5.97 8.26 -26.71
C ILE A 19 6.95 8.90 -25.74
N GLU A 20 7.31 8.21 -24.66
CA GLU A 20 8.26 8.72 -23.66
C GLU A 20 9.65 8.94 -24.27
N GLN A 21 10.12 8.02 -25.11
CA GLN A 21 11.41 8.15 -25.78
C GLN A 21 11.43 9.28 -26.81
N GLU A 22 10.39 9.41 -27.64
CA GLU A 22 10.31 10.41 -28.71
C GLU A 22 10.23 11.85 -28.18
N ASN A 23 9.67 12.05 -26.99
CA ASN A 23 9.36 13.37 -26.46
C ASN A 23 10.31 13.85 -25.34
N ASN A 24 11.37 13.09 -25.02
CA ASN A 24 12.29 13.43 -23.92
C ASN A 24 13.42 14.41 -24.29
N GLU A 25 13.45 14.91 -25.54
CA GLU A 25 14.52 15.76 -26.08
C GLU A 25 15.94 15.19 -25.82
N GLY A 26 16.16 13.89 -26.07
CA GLY A 26 17.46 13.26 -25.87
C GLY A 26 17.84 13.09 -24.38
N GLY A 27 16.84 12.99 -23.50
CA GLY A 27 17.00 12.81 -22.06
C GLY A 27 17.00 14.12 -21.25
N LYS A 28 16.77 15.26 -21.90
CA LYS A 28 16.66 16.56 -21.23
C LYS A 28 15.38 16.71 -20.38
N TYR A 29 14.31 16.03 -20.77
CA TYR A 29 13.05 16.04 -20.03
C TYR A 29 12.65 14.64 -19.57
N THR A 30 11.96 14.57 -18.44
CA THR A 30 11.28 13.37 -17.98
C THR A 30 9.87 13.38 -18.56
N VAL A 31 9.57 12.44 -19.45
CA VAL A 31 8.23 12.27 -20.02
C VAL A 31 7.50 11.18 -19.27
N SER A 32 6.24 11.42 -18.91
CA SER A 32 5.41 10.42 -18.26
C SER A 32 4.06 10.33 -18.93
N VAL A 33 3.74 9.18 -19.53
CA VAL A 33 2.40 8.92 -20.07
C VAL A 33 1.53 8.33 -18.97
N ARG A 34 0.34 8.89 -18.75
CA ARG A 34 -0.57 8.47 -17.69
C ARG A 34 -1.95 8.12 -18.24
N PRO A 35 -2.53 6.99 -17.80
CA PRO A 35 -3.92 6.65 -18.11
C PRO A 35 -4.88 7.52 -17.31
N PHE A 36 -5.90 8.03 -18.00
CA PHE A 36 -7.05 8.72 -17.41
C PHE A 36 -8.32 7.92 -17.69
N TYR A 37 -9.32 8.09 -16.80
CA TYR A 37 -10.61 7.40 -16.90
C TYR A 37 -10.48 5.88 -17.07
N SER A 38 -9.62 5.25 -16.26
CA SER A 38 -9.29 3.81 -16.32
C SER A 38 -8.76 3.36 -17.69
N GLY A 39 -7.88 4.17 -18.29
CA GLY A 39 -7.21 3.85 -19.55
C GLY A 39 -8.10 4.01 -20.78
N ASN A 40 -9.17 4.80 -20.68
CA ASN A 40 -9.96 5.26 -21.83
C ASN A 40 -9.32 6.47 -22.52
N GLU A 41 -8.44 7.20 -21.82
CA GLU A 41 -7.66 8.31 -22.35
C GLU A 41 -6.23 8.23 -21.81
N TYR A 42 -5.29 8.82 -22.56
CA TYR A 42 -3.89 8.93 -22.15
C TYR A 42 -3.41 10.34 -22.41
N TYR A 43 -2.72 10.90 -21.42
CA TYR A 43 -2.05 12.19 -21.52
C TYR A 43 -0.60 11.97 -21.15
N TYR A 44 0.32 12.60 -21.87
CA TYR A 44 1.71 12.64 -21.47
C TYR A 44 2.05 14.01 -20.89
N PHE A 45 2.92 13.99 -19.90
CA PHE A 45 3.41 15.17 -19.22
C PHE A 45 4.91 15.23 -19.41
N VAL A 46 5.40 16.40 -19.79
CA VAL A 46 6.83 16.66 -19.98
C VAL A 46 7.30 17.47 -18.78
N TYR A 47 8.19 16.89 -18.00
CA TYR A 47 8.75 17.48 -16.78
C TYR A 47 10.21 17.84 -16.98
N GLN A 48 10.64 18.87 -16.27
CA GLN A 48 12.04 19.16 -16.07
C GLN A 48 12.37 18.87 -14.61
N ASP A 49 13.12 17.79 -14.38
CA ASP A 49 13.46 17.35 -13.03
C ASP A 49 14.68 18.10 -12.52
N PHE A 50 14.65 18.53 -11.26
CA PHE A 50 15.76 19.21 -10.59
C PHE A 50 16.21 18.38 -9.39
N PRO A 51 17.32 17.62 -9.49
CA PRO A 51 17.71 16.68 -8.43
C PRO A 51 18.39 17.34 -7.22
N ASP A 52 18.97 18.54 -7.37
CA ASP A 52 19.56 19.29 -6.25
C ASP A 52 18.50 20.15 -5.52
N VAL A 53 17.83 19.54 -4.54
CA VAL A 53 16.84 20.20 -3.66
C VAL A 53 17.35 20.19 -2.23
N ARG A 54 17.53 21.38 -1.64
CA ARG A 54 18.14 21.54 -0.31
C ARG A 54 17.13 22.05 0.71
N LEU A 55 17.14 21.47 1.91
CA LEU A 55 16.36 21.96 3.05
C LEU A 55 16.83 23.38 3.44
N VAL A 56 15.89 24.29 3.60
CA VAL A 56 16.13 25.68 4.04
C VAL A 56 15.69 25.86 5.49
N GLY A 57 14.56 25.26 5.88
CA GLY A 57 14.06 25.39 7.24
C GLY A 57 12.79 24.58 7.48
N THR A 58 12.56 24.26 8.75
CA THR A 58 11.38 23.54 9.25
C THR A 58 11.06 24.07 10.65
N PRO A 59 9.78 24.19 11.05
CA PRO A 59 9.41 24.48 12.43
C PRO A 59 9.76 23.30 13.35
N PRO A 60 9.84 23.51 14.68
CA PRO A 60 9.92 22.40 15.62
C PRO A 60 8.67 21.53 15.53
N ASN A 61 8.80 20.24 15.87
CA ASN A 61 7.69 19.27 15.80
C ASN A 61 6.48 19.68 16.65
N SER A 62 6.71 20.38 17.76
CA SER A 62 5.64 20.95 18.60
C SER A 62 4.77 21.98 17.88
N ILE A 63 5.22 22.53 16.75
CA ILE A 63 4.45 23.43 15.88
C ILE A 63 4.02 22.68 14.61
N GLY A 64 4.97 22.02 13.93
CA GLY A 64 4.74 21.34 12.65
C GLY A 64 3.80 20.14 12.73
N LYS A 65 3.68 19.52 13.92
CA LYS A 65 2.76 18.40 14.19
C LYS A 65 2.00 18.60 15.51
N PHE A 66 1.67 19.85 15.85
CA PHE A 66 0.84 20.16 17.02
C PHE A 66 -0.48 19.37 16.97
N GLY A 67 -0.89 18.81 18.11
CA GLY A 67 -2.09 17.97 18.24
C GLY A 67 -1.89 16.49 17.84
N GLY A 68 -0.76 16.14 17.22
CA GLY A 68 -0.39 14.76 16.91
C GLY A 68 -1.50 13.97 16.21
N ASP A 69 -1.68 12.72 16.62
CA ASP A 69 -2.69 11.82 16.04
C ASP A 69 -4.12 12.15 16.51
N THR A 70 -4.26 12.80 17.67
CA THR A 70 -5.56 13.26 18.20
C THR A 70 -6.20 14.24 17.22
N ASP A 71 -5.46 15.26 16.79
CA ASP A 71 -5.97 16.30 15.90
C ASP A 71 -5.86 15.91 14.41
N ASN A 72 -5.16 14.82 14.09
CA ASN A 72 -5.01 14.37 12.70
C ASN A 72 -6.38 14.03 12.09
N TRP A 73 -6.66 14.50 10.86
CA TRP A 73 -7.98 14.42 10.21
C TRP A 73 -9.14 15.16 10.89
N GLU A 74 -8.88 16.03 11.87
CA GLU A 74 -9.92 16.82 12.54
C GLU A 74 -9.91 18.29 12.14
N TRP A 75 -11.08 18.92 12.30
CA TRP A 75 -11.27 20.37 12.36
C TRP A 75 -12.13 20.69 13.60
N PRO A 76 -11.78 21.69 14.44
CA PRO A 76 -10.75 22.73 14.28
C PRO A 76 -9.31 22.20 14.35
N ARG A 77 -8.37 22.93 13.74
CA ARG A 77 -6.95 22.54 13.64
C ARG A 77 -6.03 23.72 13.93
N HIS A 78 -4.94 23.47 14.66
CA HIS A 78 -3.98 24.49 15.12
C HIS A 78 -2.51 24.15 14.76
N THR A 79 -2.30 23.41 13.67
CA THR A 79 -0.97 22.91 13.27
C THR A 79 -0.32 23.84 12.24
N GLY A 80 0.95 24.23 12.47
CA GLY A 80 1.76 25.00 11.52
C GLY A 80 2.57 24.09 10.59
N ASP A 81 1.88 23.30 9.76
CA ASP A 81 2.47 22.24 8.94
C ASP A 81 3.12 22.79 7.65
N PHE A 82 4.41 23.13 7.71
CA PHE A 82 5.18 23.53 6.54
C PHE A 82 6.68 23.18 6.66
N ALA A 83 7.35 23.04 5.52
CA ALA A 83 8.79 22.99 5.41
C ALA A 83 9.24 23.77 4.17
N LEU A 84 10.45 24.34 4.21
CA LEU A 84 10.99 25.15 3.13
C LEU A 84 12.18 24.44 2.49
N PHE A 85 12.13 24.35 1.17
CA PHE A 85 13.19 23.81 0.34
C PHE A 85 13.59 24.83 -0.73
N ARG A 86 14.81 24.71 -1.25
CA ARG A 86 15.30 25.51 -2.38
C ARG A 86 15.89 24.58 -3.44
N VAL A 87 15.48 24.82 -4.68
CA VAL A 87 15.98 24.13 -5.87
C VAL A 87 17.26 24.83 -6.36
N TYR A 88 18.24 24.03 -6.76
CA TYR A 88 19.52 24.49 -7.30
C TYR A 88 19.73 23.98 -8.73
N THR A 89 20.55 24.72 -9.48
CA THR A 89 20.90 24.45 -10.87
C THR A 89 22.40 24.61 -11.09
N ASP A 90 22.90 24.17 -12.24
CA ASP A 90 24.21 24.61 -12.71
C ASP A 90 24.27 26.14 -12.89
N LYS A 91 25.46 26.65 -13.27
CA LYS A 91 25.69 28.08 -13.47
C LYS A 91 24.89 28.68 -14.63
N ASP A 92 24.47 27.84 -15.57
CA ASP A 92 23.70 28.23 -16.75
C ASP A 92 22.18 28.16 -16.51
N GLY A 93 21.76 27.66 -15.34
CA GLY A 93 20.37 27.53 -14.95
C GLY A 93 19.71 26.20 -15.34
N ASN A 94 20.50 25.22 -15.79
CA ASN A 94 19.98 23.88 -16.12
C ASN A 94 19.93 22.99 -14.86
N PRO A 95 19.03 21.99 -14.84
CA PRO A 95 19.06 20.97 -13.81
C PRO A 95 20.40 20.25 -13.77
N ALA A 96 20.91 20.02 -12.56
CA ALA A 96 22.17 19.34 -12.34
C ALA A 96 22.12 18.57 -11.02
N GLU A 97 22.88 17.48 -10.98
CA GLU A 97 23.20 16.75 -9.75
C GLU A 97 23.82 17.69 -8.71
N TYR A 98 23.79 17.27 -7.45
CA TYR A 98 24.37 18.05 -6.36
C TYR A 98 25.82 18.44 -6.64
N SER A 99 26.10 19.73 -6.46
CA SER A 99 27.45 20.28 -6.48
C SER A 99 27.55 21.46 -5.51
N PRO A 100 28.67 21.63 -4.79
CA PRO A 100 28.89 22.81 -3.96
C PRO A 100 28.86 24.11 -4.76
N ASN A 101 29.06 24.06 -6.09
CA ASN A 101 29.09 25.21 -6.98
C ASN A 101 27.76 25.53 -7.66
N ASN A 102 26.71 24.71 -7.44
CA ASN A 102 25.39 24.99 -7.97
C ASN A 102 24.82 26.27 -7.36
N ILE A 103 24.02 26.98 -8.15
CA ILE A 103 23.39 28.24 -7.75
C ILE A 103 21.88 28.06 -7.54
N PRO A 104 21.23 28.91 -6.73
CA PRO A 104 19.78 28.89 -6.61
C PRO A 104 19.08 29.03 -7.98
N MET A 105 18.13 28.13 -8.25
CA MET A 105 17.31 28.17 -9.46
C MET A 105 16.60 29.53 -9.58
N LYS A 106 16.64 30.12 -10.77
CA LYS A 106 15.81 31.28 -11.13
C LYS A 106 14.55 30.80 -11.85
N PRO A 107 13.39 30.71 -11.18
CA PRO A 107 12.18 30.21 -11.82
C PRO A 107 11.64 31.21 -12.84
N LYS A 108 10.99 30.71 -13.90
CA LYS A 108 10.27 31.56 -14.86
C LYS A 108 9.15 32.35 -14.20
N TYR A 109 8.51 31.76 -13.19
CA TYR A 109 7.47 32.39 -12.38
C TYR A 109 7.48 31.79 -10.97
N HIS A 110 7.14 32.59 -9.97
CA HIS A 110 6.86 32.12 -8.61
C HIS A 110 5.62 32.82 -8.07
N LEU A 111 4.92 32.16 -7.15
CA LEU A 111 3.75 32.75 -6.50
C LEU A 111 4.18 33.93 -5.60
N THR A 112 3.33 34.93 -5.51
CA THR A 112 3.47 36.05 -4.57
C THR A 112 2.68 35.75 -3.29
N THR A 113 3.27 36.03 -2.13
CA THR A 113 2.60 35.85 -0.83
C THR A 113 1.76 37.08 -0.49
N SER A 114 0.49 36.87 -0.14
CA SER A 114 -0.38 37.92 0.42
C SER A 114 -0.39 37.85 1.95
N LEU A 115 -0.28 39.02 2.60
CA LEU A 115 -0.40 39.17 4.07
C LEU A 115 -1.73 39.80 4.50
N LYS A 116 -2.69 39.94 3.58
CA LYS A 116 -3.96 40.64 3.83
C LYS A 116 -4.93 39.88 4.75
N GLY A 117 -4.65 38.61 5.06
CA GLY A 117 -5.61 37.72 5.72
C GLY A 117 -6.59 37.10 4.72
N PHE A 118 -7.58 36.38 5.25
CA PHE A 118 -8.68 35.75 4.52
C PHE A 118 -9.94 35.76 5.39
N GLU A 119 -11.10 35.84 4.76
CA GLU A 119 -12.41 35.82 5.42
C GLU A 119 -13.23 34.59 4.99
N GLU A 120 -14.28 34.29 5.74
CA GLU A 120 -15.21 33.22 5.39
C GLU A 120 -15.82 33.48 4.00
N ASN A 121 -15.87 32.45 3.16
CA ASN A 121 -16.37 32.50 1.77
C ASN A 121 -15.49 33.24 0.76
N ASP A 122 -14.27 33.61 1.12
CA ASP A 122 -13.27 34.05 0.14
C ASP A 122 -12.99 32.96 -0.91
N PHE A 123 -12.80 33.38 -2.15
CA PHE A 123 -12.45 32.45 -3.23
C PHE A 123 -11.09 31.82 -2.98
N ALA A 124 -11.05 30.48 -2.99
CA ALA A 124 -9.84 29.69 -2.89
C ALA A 124 -9.64 28.81 -4.13
N MET A 125 -8.42 28.76 -4.63
CA MET A 125 -8.00 27.85 -5.69
C MET A 125 -6.75 27.09 -5.24
N ILE A 126 -6.76 25.77 -5.42
CA ILE A 126 -5.63 24.90 -5.10
C ILE A 126 -5.19 24.21 -6.38
N LEU A 127 -3.88 24.28 -6.65
CA LEU A 127 -3.21 23.55 -7.72
C LEU A 127 -2.27 22.54 -7.06
N GLY A 128 -2.25 21.32 -7.56
CA GLY A 128 -1.38 20.28 -7.03
C GLY A 128 -1.54 18.96 -7.76
N TYR A 129 -0.89 17.94 -7.23
CA TYR A 129 -0.84 16.59 -7.80
C TYR A 129 -1.61 15.62 -6.89
N PRO A 130 -2.96 15.60 -6.93
CA PRO A 130 -3.75 14.67 -6.11
C PRO A 130 -3.40 13.23 -6.50
N GLY A 131 -2.96 12.42 -5.54
CA GLY A 131 -2.44 11.08 -5.82
C GLY A 131 -3.48 10.11 -6.37
N ARG A 132 -4.58 9.88 -5.64
CA ARG A 132 -5.63 8.93 -6.07
C ARG A 132 -6.99 9.34 -5.53
N THR A 133 -8.02 9.12 -6.35
CA THR A 133 -9.42 9.10 -5.91
C THR A 133 -10.09 7.84 -6.42
N ASN A 134 -11.20 7.45 -5.79
CA ASN A 134 -12.03 6.33 -6.22
C ASN A 134 -13.43 6.82 -6.66
N ARG A 135 -13.52 8.00 -7.31
CA ARG A 135 -14.80 8.62 -7.69
C ARG A 135 -15.70 7.74 -8.56
N TRP A 136 -15.08 6.87 -9.36
CA TRP A 136 -15.75 5.93 -10.25
C TRP A 136 -16.08 4.58 -9.60
N MET A 137 -15.75 4.38 -8.32
CA MET A 137 -16.02 3.12 -7.62
C MET A 137 -17.52 2.80 -7.65
N PRO A 138 -17.91 1.59 -8.11
CA PRO A 138 -19.30 1.16 -8.11
C PRO A 138 -19.83 0.94 -6.68
N SER A 139 -21.15 0.92 -6.51
CA SER A 139 -21.80 0.72 -5.21
C SER A 139 -21.34 -0.58 -4.55
N GLY A 140 -21.17 -1.66 -5.34
CA GLY A 140 -20.66 -2.94 -4.83
C GLY A 140 -19.26 -2.85 -4.22
N GLY A 141 -18.38 -2.00 -4.76
CA GLY A 141 -17.04 -1.77 -4.20
C GLY A 141 -17.07 -0.91 -2.94
N ILE A 142 -18.01 0.04 -2.86
CA ILE A 142 -18.25 0.80 -1.63
C ILE A 142 -18.80 -0.13 -0.54
N ASP A 143 -19.77 -0.98 -0.87
CA ASP A 143 -20.36 -1.96 0.05
C ASP A 143 -19.31 -2.97 0.54
N GLN A 144 -18.46 -3.48 -0.35
CA GLN A 144 -17.35 -4.37 0.02
C GLN A 144 -16.38 -3.67 0.99
N ASN A 145 -16.01 -2.42 0.69
CA ASN A 145 -15.12 -1.67 1.57
C ASN A 145 -15.73 -1.44 2.96
N VAL A 146 -16.99 -1.00 3.02
CA VAL A 146 -17.67 -0.62 4.26
C VAL A 146 -18.04 -1.82 5.12
N ASN A 147 -18.33 -2.98 4.51
CA ASN A 147 -18.85 -4.15 5.24
C ASN A 147 -17.83 -5.29 5.42
N TYR A 148 -16.72 -5.29 4.67
CA TYR A 148 -15.74 -6.37 4.68
C TYR A 148 -14.31 -5.87 4.83
N ALA A 149 -13.81 -5.07 3.88
CA ALA A 149 -12.40 -4.72 3.81
C ALA A 149 -11.96 -3.77 4.94
N TYR A 150 -12.60 -2.60 5.07
CA TYR A 150 -12.20 -1.60 6.06
C TYR A 150 -12.47 -2.05 7.50
N PRO A 151 -13.58 -2.74 7.84
CA PRO A 151 -13.75 -3.30 9.17
C PRO A 151 -12.61 -4.24 9.57
N ALA A 152 -12.20 -5.16 8.69
CA ALA A 152 -11.06 -6.06 8.97
C ALA A 152 -9.75 -5.29 9.18
N TRP A 153 -9.49 -4.27 8.36
CA TRP A 153 -8.32 -3.39 8.54
C TRP A 153 -8.35 -2.66 9.89
N VAL A 154 -9.50 -2.10 10.27
CA VAL A 154 -9.68 -1.35 11.53
C VAL A 154 -9.47 -2.25 12.73
N GLU A 155 -10.09 -3.44 12.73
CA GLU A 155 -9.92 -4.43 13.79
C GLU A 155 -8.46 -4.87 13.91
N ALA A 156 -7.83 -5.28 12.80
CA ALA A 156 -6.44 -5.73 12.80
C ALA A 156 -5.46 -4.64 13.25
N SER A 157 -5.64 -3.40 12.76
CA SER A 157 -4.80 -2.27 13.14
C SER A 157 -4.91 -1.98 14.63
N ARG A 158 -6.13 -2.00 15.19
CA ARG A 158 -6.35 -1.82 16.62
C ARG A 158 -5.69 -2.93 17.43
N THR A 159 -5.87 -4.19 17.03
CA THR A 159 -5.22 -5.35 17.67
C THR A 159 -3.70 -5.22 17.69
N ALA A 160 -3.07 -4.82 16.58
CA ALA A 160 -1.64 -4.59 16.52
C ALA A 160 -1.21 -3.42 17.44
N MET A 161 -1.89 -2.28 17.35
CA MET A 161 -1.58 -1.09 18.15
C MET A 161 -1.67 -1.35 19.66
N ASP A 162 -2.72 -2.04 20.12
CA ASP A 162 -2.91 -2.33 21.54
C ASP A 162 -1.79 -3.25 22.08
N ALA A 163 -1.32 -4.21 21.26
CA ALA A 163 -0.18 -5.04 21.60
C ALA A 163 1.15 -4.26 21.60
N MET A 164 1.37 -3.36 20.63
CA MET A 164 2.56 -2.51 20.57
C MET A 164 2.64 -1.54 21.76
N GLU A 165 1.53 -0.89 22.12
CA GLU A 165 1.47 0.13 23.18
C GLU A 165 1.91 -0.41 24.54
N LYS A 166 1.59 -1.68 24.83
CA LYS A 166 2.04 -2.36 26.05
C LYS A 166 3.57 -2.34 26.20
N HIS A 167 4.31 -2.59 25.13
CA HIS A 167 5.78 -2.60 25.16
C HIS A 167 6.36 -1.19 25.04
N MET A 168 5.79 -0.36 24.17
CA MET A 168 6.26 1.01 23.95
C MET A 168 6.07 1.92 25.18
N SER A 169 5.07 1.67 26.02
CA SER A 169 4.87 2.41 27.27
C SER A 169 5.86 2.04 28.37
N GLN A 170 6.48 0.86 28.28
CA GLN A 170 7.38 0.32 29.30
C GLN A 170 8.87 0.54 28.98
N ASN A 171 9.22 0.74 27.71
CA ASN A 171 10.60 0.87 27.26
C ASN A 171 10.78 2.02 26.26
N GLN A 172 11.59 3.01 26.63
CA GLN A 172 11.84 4.20 25.80
C GLN A 172 12.55 3.91 24.48
N GLN A 173 13.47 2.93 24.44
CA GLN A 173 14.14 2.55 23.19
C GLN A 173 13.15 1.90 22.24
N VAL A 174 12.34 0.95 22.72
CA VAL A 174 11.26 0.32 21.93
C VAL A 174 10.27 1.37 21.43
N LYS A 175 9.93 2.36 22.27
CA LYS A 175 9.08 3.48 21.85
C LYS A 175 9.67 4.25 20.68
N LEU A 176 10.97 4.53 20.69
CA LEU A 176 11.66 5.24 19.61
C LEU A 176 11.70 4.39 18.34
N ASP A 177 12.11 3.13 18.46
CA ASP A 177 12.28 2.20 17.33
C ASP A 177 10.95 1.93 16.60
N TYR A 178 9.84 1.87 17.35
CA TYR A 178 8.51 1.54 16.81
C TYR A 178 7.59 2.75 16.61
N ALA A 179 8.02 3.98 16.94
CA ALA A 179 7.19 5.18 16.82
C ALA A 179 6.64 5.39 15.40
N SER A 180 7.50 5.21 14.38
CA SER A 180 7.11 5.37 12.98
C SER A 180 6.09 4.31 12.54
N SER A 181 6.36 3.05 12.89
CA SER A 181 5.45 1.92 12.59
C SER A 181 4.09 2.11 13.24
N TYR A 182 4.07 2.47 14.54
CA TYR A 182 2.83 2.74 15.28
C TYR A 182 2.05 3.90 14.65
N ALA A 183 2.70 5.04 14.39
CA ALA A 183 2.07 6.20 13.77
C ALA A 183 1.51 5.89 12.37
N GLY A 184 2.23 5.08 11.59
CA GLY A 184 1.77 4.59 10.29
C GLY A 184 0.49 3.77 10.39
N ILE A 185 0.41 2.83 11.34
CA ILE A 185 -0.78 2.02 11.58
C ILE A 185 -1.93 2.89 12.10
N ALA A 186 -1.67 3.76 13.09
CA ALA A 186 -2.66 4.65 13.70
C ALA A 186 -3.30 5.61 12.68
N ASN A 187 -2.50 6.19 11.78
CA ASN A 187 -3.00 7.08 10.74
C ASN A 187 -3.99 6.38 9.80
N TYR A 188 -3.66 5.19 9.30
CA TYR A 188 -4.57 4.43 8.44
C TYR A 188 -5.76 3.86 9.21
N TRP A 189 -5.58 3.45 10.47
CA TRP A 189 -6.69 3.05 11.34
C TRP A 189 -7.74 4.16 11.44
N LYS A 190 -7.33 5.39 11.77
CA LYS A 190 -8.23 6.55 11.86
C LYS A 190 -8.85 6.89 10.51
N ASN A 191 -8.06 6.89 9.44
CA ASN A 191 -8.55 7.14 8.09
C ASN A 191 -9.63 6.14 7.65
N ARG A 192 -9.40 4.83 7.85
CA ARG A 192 -10.37 3.79 7.46
C ARG A 192 -11.65 3.87 8.28
N GLN A 193 -11.55 4.13 9.58
CA GLN A 193 -12.72 4.35 10.42
C GLN A 193 -13.53 5.56 9.93
N GLY A 194 -12.87 6.71 9.71
CA GLY A 194 -13.52 7.90 9.16
C GLY A 194 -14.16 7.67 7.79
N MET A 195 -13.54 6.87 6.91
CA MET A 195 -14.14 6.48 5.63
C MET A 195 -15.40 5.63 5.81
N ILE A 196 -15.41 4.66 6.72
CA ILE A 196 -16.62 3.86 7.02
C ILE A 196 -17.75 4.79 7.45
N ASP A 197 -17.48 5.67 8.40
CA ASP A 197 -18.48 6.56 9.00
C ASP A 197 -19.02 7.56 7.96
N ALA A 198 -18.14 8.20 7.19
CA ALA A 198 -18.54 9.13 6.14
C ALA A 198 -19.35 8.45 5.02
N LEU A 199 -18.90 7.28 4.54
CA LEU A 199 -19.59 6.56 3.46
C LEU A 199 -21.01 6.12 3.88
N LYS A 200 -21.17 5.68 5.14
CA LYS A 200 -22.47 5.33 5.73
C LYS A 200 -23.35 6.56 5.93
N LEU A 201 -22.84 7.61 6.58
CA LEU A 201 -23.58 8.84 6.86
C LEU A 201 -24.14 9.46 5.58
N HIS A 202 -23.31 9.57 4.54
CA HIS A 202 -23.69 10.16 3.26
C HIS A 202 -24.46 9.20 2.33
N LYS A 203 -24.70 7.94 2.75
CA LYS A 203 -25.36 6.91 1.93
C LYS A 203 -24.77 6.84 0.52
N THR A 204 -23.43 6.87 0.46
CA THR A 204 -22.70 7.04 -0.82
C THR A 204 -22.99 5.89 -1.78
N SER A 205 -23.06 4.67 -1.24
CA SER A 205 -23.40 3.47 -2.01
C SER A 205 -24.80 3.55 -2.64
N ASP A 206 -25.80 4.06 -1.91
CA ASP A 206 -27.17 4.20 -2.42
C ASP A 206 -27.25 5.21 -3.57
N SER A 207 -26.53 6.33 -3.41
CA SER A 207 -26.43 7.35 -4.46
C SER A 207 -25.77 6.80 -5.73
N LYS A 208 -24.70 6.00 -5.57
CA LYS A 208 -24.04 5.31 -6.69
C LYS A 208 -24.95 4.29 -7.37
N ARG A 209 -25.66 3.47 -6.59
CA ARG A 209 -26.60 2.48 -7.11
C ARG A 209 -27.71 3.15 -7.93
N ALA A 210 -28.18 4.33 -7.52
CA ALA A 210 -29.14 5.11 -8.29
C ALA A 210 -28.58 5.61 -9.64
N GLU A 211 -27.32 6.06 -9.68
CA GLU A 211 -26.63 6.40 -10.95
C GLU A 211 -26.45 5.17 -11.84
N GLU A 212 -26.05 4.04 -11.27
CA GLU A 212 -25.83 2.77 -11.96
C GLU A 212 -27.11 2.21 -12.58
N MET A 213 -28.27 2.32 -11.90
CA MET A 213 -29.56 1.95 -12.48
C MET A 213 -29.90 2.80 -13.71
N LYS A 214 -29.61 4.11 -13.67
CA LYS A 214 -29.79 5.00 -14.84
C LYS A 214 -28.86 4.59 -15.97
N PHE A 215 -27.60 4.26 -15.66
CA PHE A 215 -26.64 3.75 -16.64
C PHE A 215 -27.11 2.44 -17.26
N GLN A 216 -27.55 1.47 -16.47
CA GLN A 216 -28.04 0.17 -16.95
C GLN A 216 -29.25 0.35 -17.89
N LYS A 217 -30.20 1.23 -17.55
CA LYS A 217 -31.34 1.55 -18.43
C LYS A 217 -30.89 2.17 -19.76
N TRP A 218 -29.87 3.02 -19.74
CA TRP A 218 -29.29 3.61 -20.95
C TRP A 218 -28.53 2.56 -21.78
N ALA A 219 -27.78 1.68 -21.13
CA ALA A 219 -26.99 0.61 -21.75
C ALA A 219 -27.86 -0.46 -22.43
N SER A 220 -29.06 -0.74 -21.89
CA SER A 220 -30.01 -1.70 -22.47
C SER A 220 -30.63 -1.26 -23.81
N LYS A 221 -30.47 0.00 -24.22
CA LYS A 221 -30.99 0.47 -25.52
C LYS A 221 -30.22 -0.18 -26.67
N LYS A 222 -30.89 -0.50 -27.79
CA LYS A 222 -30.29 -1.16 -28.97
C LYS A 222 -28.97 -0.52 -29.43
N LYS A 223 -28.89 0.82 -29.44
CA LYS A 223 -27.69 1.57 -29.85
C LYS A 223 -26.51 1.49 -28.86
N ASN A 224 -26.74 1.12 -27.61
CA ASN A 224 -25.74 1.09 -26.53
C ASN A 224 -25.44 -0.33 -26.04
N ARG A 225 -25.90 -1.36 -26.77
CA ARG A 225 -25.91 -2.76 -26.33
C ARG A 225 -24.52 -3.31 -25.96
N LYS A 226 -23.43 -2.68 -26.45
CA LYS A 226 -22.05 -2.97 -26.04
C LYS A 226 -21.83 -2.84 -24.52
N TYR A 227 -22.63 -2.04 -23.82
CA TYR A 227 -22.55 -1.84 -22.36
C TYR A 227 -23.54 -2.66 -21.55
N ALA A 228 -24.44 -3.41 -22.18
CA ALA A 228 -25.62 -3.97 -21.51
C ALA A 228 -25.29 -4.95 -20.37
N ASN A 229 -24.14 -5.63 -20.42
CA ASN A 229 -23.73 -6.60 -19.40
C ASN A 229 -22.72 -6.04 -18.38
N VAL A 230 -22.29 -4.79 -18.52
CA VAL A 230 -21.18 -4.22 -17.72
C VAL A 230 -21.47 -4.25 -16.22
N MET A 231 -22.66 -3.79 -15.80
CA MET A 231 -22.99 -3.76 -14.37
C MET A 231 -23.20 -5.15 -13.78
N ASN A 232 -23.66 -6.13 -14.58
CA ASN A 232 -23.81 -7.50 -14.10
C ASN A 232 -22.46 -8.11 -13.75
N VAL A 233 -21.46 -7.95 -14.63
CA VAL A 233 -20.08 -8.43 -14.38
C VAL A 233 -19.49 -7.76 -13.14
N ILE A 234 -19.65 -6.44 -13.01
CA ILE A 234 -19.16 -5.69 -11.84
C ILE A 234 -19.81 -6.17 -10.55
N ASN A 235 -21.13 -6.36 -10.53
CA ASN A 235 -21.84 -6.78 -9.32
C ASN A 235 -21.52 -8.24 -8.94
N ASP A 236 -21.41 -9.12 -9.93
CA ASP A 236 -21.01 -10.51 -9.74
C ASP A 236 -19.59 -10.60 -9.14
N TYR A 237 -18.64 -9.82 -9.65
CA TYR A 237 -17.28 -9.71 -9.10
C TYR A 237 -17.29 -9.39 -7.60
N TYR A 238 -17.99 -8.33 -7.18
CA TYR A 238 -18.04 -7.95 -5.78
C TYR A 238 -18.76 -8.99 -4.91
N SER A 239 -19.78 -9.66 -5.45
CA SER A 239 -20.46 -10.74 -4.72
C SER A 239 -19.53 -11.92 -4.37
N LYS A 240 -18.55 -12.21 -5.24
CA LYS A 240 -17.57 -13.29 -5.09
C LYS A 240 -16.35 -12.91 -4.26
N THR A 241 -15.99 -11.63 -4.23
CA THR A 241 -14.72 -11.16 -3.63
C THR A 241 -14.86 -10.57 -2.22
N ASN A 242 -16.07 -10.49 -1.65
CA ASN A 242 -16.29 -9.88 -0.34
C ASN A 242 -15.46 -10.51 0.80
N GLU A 243 -15.49 -11.85 0.92
CA GLU A 243 -14.72 -12.55 1.96
C GLU A 243 -13.21 -12.56 1.65
N ILE A 244 -12.84 -12.56 0.37
CA ILE A 244 -11.45 -12.42 -0.08
C ILE A 244 -10.90 -11.04 0.34
N ALA A 245 -11.68 -9.98 0.15
CA ALA A 245 -11.32 -8.63 0.57
C ALA A 245 -11.14 -8.55 2.09
N ARG A 246 -12.03 -9.16 2.88
CA ARG A 246 -11.88 -9.27 4.35
C ARG A 246 -10.59 -9.98 4.73
N HIS A 247 -10.38 -11.18 4.20
CA HIS A 247 -9.20 -12.01 4.41
C HIS A 247 -7.90 -11.24 4.12
N ASN A 248 -7.82 -10.62 2.93
CA ASN A 248 -6.64 -9.87 2.50
C ASN A 248 -6.34 -8.68 3.42
N ASN A 249 -7.36 -8.03 4.00
CA ASN A 249 -7.14 -6.90 4.90
C ASN A 249 -6.59 -7.30 6.27
N TYR A 250 -6.94 -8.48 6.79
CA TYR A 250 -6.27 -9.02 7.99
C TYR A 250 -4.80 -9.33 7.69
N LEU A 251 -4.52 -10.02 6.58
CA LEU A 251 -3.15 -10.33 6.18
C LEU A 251 -2.32 -9.07 5.97
N MET A 252 -2.83 -8.05 5.27
CA MET A 252 -2.09 -6.80 5.00
C MET A 252 -1.57 -6.09 6.26
N ILE A 253 -2.29 -6.16 7.37
CA ILE A 253 -1.82 -5.62 8.65
C ILE A 253 -0.75 -6.53 9.26
N MET A 254 -0.97 -7.85 9.25
CA MET A 254 0.00 -8.84 9.70
C MET A 254 1.34 -8.76 8.94
N LEU A 255 1.34 -8.40 7.65
CA LEU A 255 2.58 -8.20 6.88
C LEU A 255 3.43 -7.00 7.36
N ARG A 256 2.91 -6.16 8.27
CA ARG A 256 3.69 -5.09 8.91
C ARG A 256 4.49 -5.59 10.11
N ASN A 257 4.16 -6.77 10.62
CA ASN A 257 4.92 -7.44 11.67
C ASN A 257 6.21 -8.04 11.06
N ARG A 258 7.36 -7.74 11.65
CA ARG A 258 8.65 -8.17 11.10
C ARG A 258 8.85 -9.68 11.26
N LEU A 259 8.35 -10.27 12.35
CA LEU A 259 8.42 -11.71 12.59
C LEU A 259 7.50 -12.50 11.63
N ALA A 260 6.44 -11.89 11.11
CA ALA A 260 5.58 -12.50 10.09
C ALA A 260 6.25 -12.60 8.71
N ILE A 261 7.25 -11.77 8.40
CA ILE A 261 7.79 -11.59 7.04
C ILE A 261 9.27 -11.90 6.92
N ALA A 262 10.09 -11.43 7.86
CA ALA A 262 11.53 -11.57 7.80
C ALA A 262 11.97 -13.04 7.65
N PRO A 263 11.37 -14.03 8.35
CA PRO A 263 11.77 -15.42 8.19
C PRO A 263 11.62 -15.93 6.75
N ALA A 264 10.48 -15.71 6.10
CA ALA A 264 10.30 -16.15 4.71
C ALA A 264 11.19 -15.40 3.72
N VAL A 265 11.40 -14.09 3.89
CA VAL A 265 12.29 -13.32 3.02
C VAL A 265 13.74 -13.76 3.17
N LEU A 266 14.24 -13.78 4.41
CA LEU A 266 15.61 -14.19 4.71
C LEU A 266 15.81 -15.67 4.38
N GLY A 267 14.89 -16.56 4.76
CA GLY A 267 14.98 -17.99 4.48
C GLY A 267 15.07 -18.30 2.99
N ASN A 268 14.33 -17.60 2.13
CA ASN A 268 14.49 -17.75 0.67
C ASN A 268 15.86 -17.26 0.18
N ALA A 269 16.33 -16.10 0.67
CA ALA A 269 17.66 -15.57 0.31
C ALA A 269 18.80 -16.48 0.79
N LEU A 270 18.68 -17.03 2.00
CA LEU A 270 19.65 -17.95 2.61
C LEU A 270 19.62 -19.33 1.94
N THR A 271 18.46 -19.81 1.51
CA THR A 271 18.34 -21.05 0.72
C THR A 271 19.03 -20.88 -0.63
N PHE A 272 18.75 -19.77 -1.32
CA PHE A 272 19.45 -19.43 -2.56
C PHE A 272 20.96 -19.35 -2.34
N TYR A 273 21.41 -18.66 -1.30
CA TYR A 273 22.83 -18.56 -0.91
C TYR A 273 23.46 -19.92 -0.68
N ALA A 274 22.79 -20.83 0.05
CA ALA A 274 23.29 -22.17 0.36
C ALA A 274 23.61 -22.98 -0.91
N ASP A 275 22.75 -22.87 -1.93
CA ASP A 275 22.87 -23.61 -3.20
C ASP A 275 23.92 -23.02 -4.17
N GLN A 276 24.55 -21.87 -3.86
CA GLN A 276 25.54 -21.24 -4.73
C GLN A 276 26.97 -21.77 -4.54
N ASN A 277 27.80 -21.59 -5.59
CA ASN A 277 29.24 -21.80 -5.51
C ASN A 277 29.96 -20.67 -4.73
N ASP A 278 31.22 -20.89 -4.35
CA ASP A 278 31.98 -19.94 -3.51
C ASP A 278 32.12 -18.55 -4.12
N ALA A 279 32.33 -18.46 -5.43
CA ALA A 279 32.44 -17.17 -6.13
C ALA A 279 31.13 -16.37 -6.03
N LYS A 280 29.99 -17.02 -6.26
CA LYS A 280 28.68 -16.38 -6.18
C LYS A 280 28.27 -16.08 -4.74
N LYS A 281 28.62 -16.95 -3.77
CA LYS A 281 28.47 -16.69 -2.34
C LYS A 281 29.22 -15.43 -1.94
N ALA A 282 30.49 -15.30 -2.33
CA ALA A 282 31.29 -14.11 -2.04
C ALA A 282 30.71 -12.84 -2.67
N GLU A 283 30.15 -12.94 -3.88
CA GLU A 283 29.50 -11.82 -4.57
C GLU A 283 28.26 -11.30 -3.83
N ILE A 284 27.38 -12.20 -3.37
CA ILE A 284 26.07 -11.81 -2.79
C ILE A 284 26.08 -11.64 -1.26
N LEU A 285 27.13 -12.11 -0.58
CA LEU A 285 27.25 -12.05 0.88
C LEU A 285 27.06 -10.62 1.45
N PRO A 286 27.65 -9.55 0.87
CA PRO A 286 27.45 -8.20 1.39
C PRO A 286 25.98 -7.77 1.37
N THR A 287 25.27 -8.05 0.27
CA THR A 287 23.83 -7.73 0.12
C THR A 287 22.97 -8.50 1.11
N ILE A 288 23.28 -9.79 1.34
CA ILE A 288 22.56 -10.58 2.34
C ILE A 288 22.79 -10.05 3.76
N LYS A 289 24.02 -9.67 4.10
CA LYS A 289 24.33 -9.08 5.41
C LYS A 289 23.62 -7.74 5.63
N GLU A 290 23.54 -6.91 4.59
CA GLU A 290 22.80 -5.64 4.65
C GLU A 290 21.30 -5.88 4.86
N GLU A 291 20.70 -6.84 4.14
CA GLU A 291 19.29 -7.22 4.33
C GLU A 291 19.04 -7.75 5.75
N ILE A 292 19.94 -8.60 6.29
CA ILE A 292 19.84 -9.09 7.68
C ILE A 292 19.87 -7.91 8.65
N ALA A 293 20.88 -7.03 8.56
CA ALA A 293 21.02 -5.88 9.44
C ALA A 293 19.78 -4.97 9.38
N SER A 294 19.27 -4.68 8.17
CA SER A 294 18.08 -3.84 7.99
C SER A 294 16.81 -4.45 8.61
N ARG A 295 16.68 -5.78 8.65
CA ARG A 295 15.50 -6.46 9.23
C ARG A 295 15.52 -6.48 10.75
N TYR A 296 16.71 -6.57 11.34
CA TYR A 296 16.91 -6.60 12.79
C TYR A 296 17.16 -5.21 13.40
N ASP A 297 17.37 -4.16 12.60
CA ASP A 297 17.50 -2.79 13.10
C ASP A 297 16.25 -2.33 13.89
N GLY A 298 16.44 -2.00 15.16
CA GLY A 298 15.36 -1.67 16.09
C GLY A 298 14.36 -2.82 16.34
N PHE A 299 14.68 -4.07 16.00
CA PHE A 299 13.80 -5.22 16.20
C PHE A 299 13.71 -5.60 17.67
N TYR A 300 12.48 -5.67 18.20
CA TYR A 300 12.23 -6.06 19.58
C TYR A 300 11.31 -7.28 19.64
N LEU A 301 11.93 -8.46 19.77
CA LEU A 301 11.27 -9.75 19.71
C LEU A 301 10.04 -9.90 20.64
N PRO A 302 10.06 -9.45 21.92
CA PRO A 302 8.89 -9.57 22.79
C PRO A 302 7.64 -8.85 22.25
N LEU A 303 7.80 -7.68 21.64
CA LEU A 303 6.71 -6.95 21.00
C LEU A 303 6.23 -7.70 19.75
N GLU A 304 7.15 -8.09 18.87
CA GLU A 304 6.82 -8.72 17.59
C GLU A 304 6.04 -10.02 17.78
N LYS A 305 6.41 -10.83 18.77
CA LYS A 305 5.68 -12.06 19.12
C LYS A 305 4.28 -11.78 19.63
N GLU A 306 4.12 -10.81 20.54
CA GLU A 306 2.80 -10.50 21.11
C GLU A 306 1.86 -9.89 20.06
N VAL A 307 2.37 -9.07 19.15
CA VAL A 307 1.63 -8.53 18.01
C VAL A 307 1.22 -9.66 17.08
N LEU A 308 2.17 -10.50 16.63
CA LEU A 308 1.90 -11.60 15.71
C LEU A 308 0.89 -12.61 16.30
N ALA A 309 1.03 -12.96 17.58
CA ALA A 309 0.09 -13.84 18.26
C ALA A 309 -1.33 -13.27 18.30
N ALA A 310 -1.47 -11.96 18.54
CA ALA A 310 -2.77 -11.30 18.58
C ALA A 310 -3.41 -11.22 17.18
N GLU A 311 -2.62 -10.92 16.15
CA GLU A 311 -3.08 -10.88 14.77
C GLU A 311 -3.47 -12.25 14.24
N LEU A 312 -2.69 -13.30 14.54
CA LEU A 312 -3.01 -14.69 14.18
C LEU A 312 -4.30 -15.15 14.87
N ALA A 313 -4.49 -14.82 16.15
CA ALA A 313 -5.73 -15.13 16.86
C ALA A 313 -6.94 -14.46 16.18
N LEU A 314 -6.85 -13.16 15.88
CA LEU A 314 -7.92 -12.43 15.20
C LEU A 314 -8.22 -13.02 13.83
N TYR A 315 -7.17 -13.26 13.03
CA TYR A 315 -7.27 -13.80 11.68
C TYR A 315 -7.92 -15.18 11.66
N SER A 316 -7.45 -16.11 12.51
CA SER A 316 -8.02 -17.46 12.63
C SER A 316 -9.47 -17.49 13.11
N GLN A 317 -9.94 -16.44 13.80
CA GLN A 317 -11.30 -16.37 14.32
C GLN A 317 -12.28 -15.65 13.38
N LYS A 318 -11.80 -14.70 12.57
CA LYS A 318 -12.66 -13.77 11.81
C LYS A 318 -12.58 -13.94 10.30
N ALA A 319 -11.44 -14.37 9.77
CA ALA A 319 -11.30 -14.60 8.34
C ALA A 319 -11.81 -15.99 7.95
N LYS A 320 -12.21 -16.11 6.67
CA LYS A 320 -12.52 -17.38 6.03
C LYS A 320 -11.39 -17.75 5.09
N ASP A 321 -11.28 -19.03 4.79
CA ASP A 321 -10.28 -19.57 3.85
C ASP A 321 -8.86 -19.08 4.18
N ILE A 322 -8.52 -19.18 5.47
CA ILE A 322 -7.23 -18.72 6.01
C ILE A 322 -6.07 -19.57 5.48
N ALA A 323 -4.85 -19.12 5.74
CA ALA A 323 -3.64 -19.80 5.31
C ALA A 323 -3.60 -21.25 5.86
N PRO A 324 -3.31 -22.28 5.03
CA PRO A 324 -3.44 -23.69 5.43
C PRO A 324 -2.65 -24.09 6.67
N GLU A 325 -1.41 -23.62 6.82
CA GLU A 325 -0.58 -23.92 7.98
C GLU A 325 -1.13 -23.22 9.23
N ILE A 326 -1.60 -21.97 9.08
CA ILE A 326 -2.31 -21.26 10.16
C ILE A 326 -3.55 -22.04 10.60
N ALA A 327 -4.36 -22.54 9.65
CA ALA A 327 -5.54 -23.34 9.95
C ALA A 327 -5.19 -24.64 10.68
N ARG A 328 -4.10 -25.31 10.25
CA ARG A 328 -3.59 -26.52 10.88
C ARG A 328 -3.17 -26.26 12.32
N ILE A 329 -2.33 -25.26 12.55
CA ILE A 329 -1.85 -24.88 13.89
C ILE A 329 -3.01 -24.45 14.81
N ALA A 330 -3.92 -23.61 14.31
CA ALA A 330 -5.09 -23.17 15.07
C ALA A 330 -5.99 -24.34 15.52
N LYS A 331 -6.09 -25.39 14.71
CA LYS A 331 -6.86 -26.60 15.02
C LYS A 331 -6.15 -27.49 16.04
N GLU A 332 -4.84 -27.63 15.95
CA GLU A 332 -4.04 -28.50 16.82
C GLU A 332 -3.76 -27.88 18.20
N HIS A 333 -3.49 -26.57 18.24
CA HIS A 333 -3.01 -25.87 19.44
C HIS A 333 -4.04 -24.89 20.03
N GLY A 334 -5.12 -24.59 19.29
CA GLY A 334 -6.10 -23.57 19.64
C GLY A 334 -5.84 -22.24 18.92
N ASN A 335 -6.87 -21.39 18.86
CA ASN A 335 -6.85 -20.13 18.11
C ASN A 335 -6.96 -18.89 19.00
N SER A 336 -6.70 -19.01 20.31
CA SER A 336 -6.62 -17.87 21.22
C SER A 336 -5.25 -17.18 21.10
N LYS A 337 -5.15 -15.94 21.59
CA LYS A 337 -3.87 -15.22 21.64
C LYS A 337 -2.82 -15.99 22.44
N GLU A 338 -3.22 -16.61 23.55
CA GLU A 338 -2.34 -17.37 24.44
C GLU A 338 -1.84 -18.65 23.76
N ALA A 339 -2.71 -19.34 23.00
CA ALA A 339 -2.33 -20.51 22.21
C ALA A 339 -1.28 -20.15 21.14
N TRP A 340 -1.51 -19.06 20.41
CA TRP A 340 -0.57 -18.56 19.41
C TRP A 340 0.75 -18.09 20.02
N LEU A 341 0.71 -17.38 21.14
CA LEU A 341 1.92 -16.94 21.83
C LEU A 341 2.77 -18.13 22.27
N LYS A 342 2.13 -19.15 22.85
CA LYS A 342 2.79 -20.40 23.22
C LYS A 342 3.41 -21.11 22.01
N TYR A 343 2.66 -21.25 20.91
CA TYR A 343 3.19 -21.86 19.69
C TYR A 343 4.42 -21.10 19.18
N ILE A 344 4.37 -19.76 19.13
CA ILE A 344 5.49 -18.92 18.68
C ILE A 344 6.69 -19.07 19.61
N ASP A 345 6.48 -19.13 20.94
CA ASP A 345 7.55 -19.38 21.92
C ASP A 345 8.25 -20.73 21.67
N ASP A 346 7.47 -21.79 21.52
CA ASP A 346 7.98 -23.13 21.26
C ASP A 346 8.75 -23.18 19.92
N ALA A 347 8.18 -22.59 18.87
CA ALA A 347 8.77 -22.51 17.54
C ALA A 347 10.10 -21.72 17.51
N LEU A 348 10.21 -20.63 18.28
CA LEU A 348 11.42 -19.80 18.33
C LEU A 348 12.60 -20.46 19.06
N THR A 349 12.35 -21.46 19.90
CA THR A 349 13.41 -22.14 20.67
C THR A 349 14.50 -22.70 19.75
N ASN A 350 14.09 -23.33 18.64
CA ASN A 350 14.99 -23.91 17.66
C ASN A 350 15.17 -23.06 16.39
N SER A 351 14.46 -21.94 16.28
CA SER A 351 14.52 -21.12 15.08
C SER A 351 15.85 -20.38 14.95
N ILE A 352 16.34 -20.28 13.70
CA ILE A 352 17.49 -19.43 13.36
C ILE A 352 17.09 -17.95 13.28
N PHE A 353 15.81 -17.63 13.09
CA PHE A 353 15.31 -16.26 12.89
C PHE A 353 15.05 -15.50 14.20
N VAL A 354 15.30 -16.13 15.36
CA VAL A 354 15.06 -15.53 16.68
C VAL A 354 15.98 -14.32 16.96
N SER A 355 17.16 -14.25 16.32
CA SER A 355 18.08 -13.13 16.47
C SER A 355 18.98 -12.96 15.25
N GLN A 356 19.51 -11.75 15.07
CA GLN A 356 20.46 -11.43 14.02
C GLN A 356 21.68 -12.36 14.06
N GLU A 357 22.23 -12.62 15.24
CA GLU A 357 23.44 -13.42 15.40
C GLU A 357 23.24 -14.87 14.98
N LYS A 358 22.05 -15.44 15.20
CA LYS A 358 21.74 -16.80 14.73
C LYS A 358 21.64 -16.86 13.20
N VAL A 359 21.02 -15.86 12.57
CA VAL A 359 20.95 -15.77 11.10
C VAL A 359 22.34 -15.55 10.50
N GLU A 360 23.17 -14.71 11.10
CA GLU A 360 24.54 -14.48 10.63
C GLU A 360 25.40 -15.74 10.78
N ARG A 361 25.26 -16.48 11.89
CA ARG A 361 25.97 -17.75 12.09
C ARG A 361 25.58 -18.80 11.04
N PHE A 362 24.35 -18.79 10.56
CA PHE A 362 23.94 -19.69 9.46
C PHE A 362 24.78 -19.47 8.19
N LEU A 363 25.24 -18.25 7.92
CA LEU A 363 26.06 -17.95 6.73
C LEU A 363 27.44 -18.60 6.75
N GLU A 364 27.95 -18.99 7.93
CA GLU A 364 29.26 -19.64 8.10
C GLU A 364 29.25 -21.09 7.61
N ASN A 365 28.15 -21.80 7.82
CA ASN A 365 27.96 -23.17 7.39
C ASN A 365 26.48 -23.42 7.00
N PRO A 366 26.06 -22.94 5.81
CA PRO A 366 24.66 -22.95 5.43
C PRO A 366 24.17 -24.36 5.12
N ASP A 367 23.14 -24.80 5.84
CA ASP A 367 22.41 -26.04 5.60
C ASP A 367 20.93 -25.73 5.36
N LYS A 368 20.47 -25.90 4.12
CA LYS A 368 19.08 -25.59 3.74
C LYS A 368 18.05 -26.41 4.51
N GLU A 369 18.40 -27.60 5.00
CA GLU A 369 17.47 -28.41 5.80
C GLU A 369 17.10 -27.72 7.12
N VAL A 370 17.99 -26.89 7.67
CA VAL A 370 17.69 -26.08 8.87
C VAL A 370 16.61 -25.04 8.57
N ILE A 371 16.59 -24.44 7.37
CA ILE A 371 15.56 -23.46 6.96
C ILE A 371 14.24 -24.16 6.67
N ILE A 372 14.29 -25.25 5.87
CA ILE A 372 13.09 -25.98 5.44
C ILE A 372 12.30 -26.51 6.65
N ASN A 373 13.01 -26.93 7.69
CA ASN A 373 12.41 -27.48 8.91
C ASN A 373 12.17 -26.43 10.01
N ASP A 374 12.46 -25.14 9.78
CA ASP A 374 12.23 -24.07 10.77
C ASP A 374 10.72 -23.74 10.84
N PRO A 375 10.05 -23.90 12.01
CA PRO A 375 8.61 -23.67 12.11
C PRO A 375 8.20 -22.20 11.90
N ILE A 376 9.08 -21.26 12.25
CA ILE A 376 8.83 -19.82 12.04
C ILE A 376 8.98 -19.48 10.56
N PHE A 377 9.91 -20.10 9.85
CA PHE A 377 9.99 -20.01 8.39
C PHE A 377 8.73 -20.56 7.71
N ALA A 378 8.24 -21.72 8.14
CA ALA A 378 7.02 -22.33 7.60
C ALA A 378 5.80 -21.43 7.80
N LEU A 379 5.60 -20.91 9.02
CA LEU A 379 4.52 -19.96 9.33
C LEU A 379 4.61 -18.69 8.48
N SER A 380 5.79 -18.06 8.41
CA SER A 380 6.01 -16.85 7.62
C SER A 380 5.78 -17.09 6.12
N SER A 381 6.20 -18.25 5.62
CA SER A 381 6.04 -18.63 4.22
C SER A 381 4.57 -18.87 3.87
N ASP A 382 3.79 -19.47 4.76
CA ASP A 382 2.36 -19.68 4.58
C ASP A 382 1.59 -18.35 4.54
N ILE A 383 1.93 -17.40 5.42
CA ILE A 383 1.37 -16.03 5.42
C ILE A 383 1.60 -15.35 4.08
N LEU A 384 2.86 -15.32 3.60
CA LEU A 384 3.21 -14.67 2.34
C LEU A 384 2.62 -15.40 1.13
N THR A 385 2.61 -16.72 1.15
CA THR A 385 2.04 -17.53 0.06
C THR A 385 0.55 -17.29 -0.03
N ARG A 386 -0.18 -17.36 1.08
CA ARG A 386 -1.63 -17.12 1.10
C ARG A 386 -1.98 -15.68 0.68
N TYR A 387 -1.20 -14.69 1.10
CA TYR A 387 -1.39 -13.30 0.68
C TYR A 387 -1.20 -13.10 -0.84
N ARG A 388 -0.25 -13.81 -1.44
CA ARG A 388 0.04 -13.74 -2.89
C ARG A 388 -0.85 -14.64 -3.72
N TYR A 389 -1.49 -15.63 -3.10
CA TYR A 389 -2.31 -16.61 -3.79
C TYR A 389 -3.56 -15.98 -4.38
N LYS A 390 -3.81 -16.30 -5.65
CA LYS A 390 -5.08 -16.09 -6.35
C LYS A 390 -5.40 -17.34 -7.14
N SER A 391 -6.60 -17.87 -6.97
CA SER A 391 -7.11 -18.97 -7.81
C SER A 391 -7.23 -18.56 -9.29
N GLU A 392 -7.31 -19.53 -10.20
CA GLU A 392 -7.56 -19.22 -11.62
C GLU A 392 -8.91 -18.53 -11.83
N ASP A 393 -9.92 -18.88 -11.03
CA ASP A 393 -11.22 -18.21 -11.03
C ASP A 393 -11.09 -16.73 -10.62
N GLU A 394 -10.35 -16.43 -9.55
CA GLU A 394 -10.11 -15.04 -9.13
C GLU A 394 -9.39 -14.22 -10.20
N LYS A 395 -8.39 -14.81 -10.88
CA LYS A 395 -7.69 -14.15 -11.99
C LYS A 395 -8.67 -13.82 -13.13
N GLN A 396 -9.53 -14.77 -13.50
CA GLN A 396 -10.55 -14.55 -14.52
C GLN A 396 -11.55 -13.46 -14.10
N TRP A 397 -12.00 -13.47 -12.85
CA TRP A 397 -12.91 -12.43 -12.34
C TRP A 397 -12.27 -11.05 -12.35
N ASP A 398 -10.98 -10.94 -12.01
CA ASP A 398 -10.22 -9.69 -12.08
C ASP A 398 -10.13 -9.16 -13.52
N GLU A 399 -9.84 -10.02 -14.50
CA GLU A 399 -9.78 -9.64 -15.92
C GLU A 399 -11.15 -9.15 -16.43
N ASP A 400 -12.22 -9.89 -16.12
CA ASP A 400 -13.59 -9.53 -16.49
C ASP A 400 -14.01 -8.20 -15.84
N PHE A 401 -13.66 -8.02 -14.57
CA PHE A 401 -13.92 -6.79 -13.84
C PHE A 401 -13.15 -5.60 -14.42
N GLN A 402 -11.85 -5.74 -14.73
CA GLN A 402 -11.04 -4.66 -15.29
C GLN A 402 -11.62 -4.15 -16.62
N LYS A 403 -12.00 -5.08 -17.51
CA LYS A 403 -12.67 -4.75 -18.76
C LYS A 403 -14.01 -4.06 -18.53
N ALA A 404 -14.86 -4.63 -17.68
CA ALA A 404 -16.18 -4.08 -17.38
C ALA A 404 -16.08 -2.70 -16.73
N TYR A 405 -15.14 -2.49 -15.81
CA TYR A 405 -14.92 -1.22 -15.13
C TYR A 405 -14.47 -0.11 -16.08
N ARG A 406 -13.55 -0.40 -17.01
CA ARG A 406 -13.19 0.56 -18.07
C ARG A 406 -14.41 0.91 -18.94
N MET A 407 -15.16 -0.10 -19.37
CA MET A 407 -16.35 0.08 -20.19
C MET A 407 -17.46 0.84 -19.46
N MET A 408 -17.61 0.66 -18.15
CA MET A 408 -18.55 1.41 -17.31
C MET A 408 -18.22 2.90 -17.37
N ILE A 409 -16.96 3.26 -17.14
CA ILE A 409 -16.53 4.67 -17.14
C ILE A 409 -16.72 5.28 -18.52
N GLN A 410 -16.33 4.56 -19.58
CA GLN A 410 -16.56 5.02 -20.96
C GLN A 410 -18.05 5.24 -21.22
N GLY A 411 -18.89 4.26 -20.92
CA GLY A 411 -20.32 4.32 -21.16
C GLY A 411 -21.04 5.39 -20.33
N MET A 412 -20.64 5.59 -19.07
CA MET A 412 -21.19 6.66 -18.23
C MET A 412 -20.83 8.05 -18.74
N ARG A 413 -19.63 8.24 -19.34
CA ARG A 413 -19.25 9.48 -20.00
C ARG A 413 -20.00 9.68 -21.32
N GLU A 414 -20.17 8.63 -22.13
CA GLU A 414 -21.01 8.68 -23.34
C GLU A 414 -22.48 8.99 -23.01
N GLN A 415 -22.97 8.50 -21.86
CA GLN A 415 -24.33 8.81 -21.38
C GLN A 415 -24.48 10.28 -20.96
N ASN A 416 -23.44 10.88 -20.38
CA ASN A 416 -23.48 12.22 -19.78
C ASN A 416 -22.30 13.09 -20.30
N PRO A 417 -22.30 13.47 -21.58
CA PRO A 417 -21.15 14.15 -22.20
C PRO A 417 -20.82 15.51 -21.55
N ASP A 418 -21.83 16.18 -20.97
CA ASP A 418 -21.67 17.50 -20.35
C ASP A 418 -21.34 17.44 -18.85
N LYS A 419 -21.34 16.24 -18.24
CA LYS A 419 -21.03 16.08 -16.81
C LYS A 419 -19.53 16.22 -16.59
N LYS A 420 -19.14 17.18 -15.74
CA LYS A 420 -17.78 17.31 -15.22
C LYS A 420 -17.61 16.35 -14.03
N TYR A 421 -16.59 15.48 -14.08
CA TYR A 421 -16.35 14.39 -13.12
C TYR A 421 -15.10 14.64 -12.24
#